data_AF-A0A9E3Q9P4-F1
#
_entry.id   AF-A0A9E3Q9P4-F1
#
_cell.length_a   1.000
_cell.length_b   1.000
_cell.length_c   1.000
_cell.angle_alpha   90.00
_cell.angle_beta   90.00
_cell.angle_gamma   90.00
#
_symmetry.space_group_name_H-M   'P 1'
#
loop_
_entity.id
_entity.type
_entity.pdbx_description
1 polymer ?
#
loop_
_entity_poly.entity_id
_entity_poly.type
_entity_poly.pdbx_seq_one_letter_code
_entity_poly.pdbx_strand_id
1 'polypeptide(L)'
;MKRLCFVAIALALLLMLSSARQVLAHTEDKDGKISALLHIDPNDIARPGKENTIHVYFNDEDNRFTVEGCFCKVKITEAGKTISETVLRSAGSKIGAAGVYIPSDNTSYGVVVIGTPKTGGFFQPFRLNFDIDVGKPTLATESQKSNFGVYIIAGAGLIITAAIGYWLIRRHNLGEPSS
;
A
#
# COMPACT_ATOMS: atom_id res chain seq x y z
N MET A 1 4.82 26.20 -35.67
CA MET A 1 5.33 24.81 -35.56
C MET A 1 6.00 24.51 -34.22
N LYS A 2 7.02 25.26 -33.77
CA LYS A 2 7.71 24.99 -32.47
C LYS A 2 6.77 24.90 -31.25
N ARG A 3 5.72 25.72 -31.20
CA ARG A 3 4.74 25.72 -30.09
C ARG A 3 3.88 24.45 -30.01
N LEU A 4 3.57 23.79 -31.14
CA LEU A 4 2.78 22.56 -31.14
C LEU A 4 3.55 21.36 -30.59
N CYS A 5 4.85 21.23 -30.87
CA CYS A 5 5.68 20.15 -30.33
C CYS A 5 5.79 20.21 -28.80
N PHE A 6 5.96 21.40 -28.22
CA PHE A 6 6.03 21.56 -26.77
C PHE A 6 4.72 21.15 -26.08
N VAL A 7 3.57 21.50 -26.66
CA VAL A 7 2.26 21.09 -26.12
C VAL A 7 2.05 19.59 -26.20
N ALA A 8 2.45 18.95 -27.31
CA ALA A 8 2.33 17.50 -27.46
C ALA A 8 3.23 16.73 -26.46
N ILE A 9 4.46 17.20 -26.24
CA ILE A 9 5.38 16.59 -25.27
C ILE A 9 4.86 16.77 -23.84
N ALA A 10 4.37 17.98 -23.49
CA ALA A 10 3.81 18.24 -22.17
C ALA A 10 2.55 17.38 -21.90
N LEU A 11 1.68 17.21 -22.90
CA LEU A 11 0.48 16.38 -22.78
C LEU A 11 0.83 14.89 -22.64
N ALA A 12 1.82 14.40 -23.40
CA ALA A 12 2.32 13.03 -23.27
C ALA A 12 2.94 12.76 -21.89
N LEU A 13 3.70 13.71 -21.34
CA LEU A 13 4.22 13.61 -19.97
C LEU A 13 3.07 13.58 -18.96
N LEU A 14 2.09 14.47 -19.08
CA LEU A 14 0.95 14.56 -18.16
C LEU A 14 0.14 13.24 -18.12
N LEU A 15 -0.06 12.61 -19.28
CA LEU A 15 -0.71 11.30 -19.40
C LEU A 15 0.10 10.18 -18.71
N MET A 16 1.43 10.20 -18.78
CA MET A 16 2.26 9.21 -18.08
C MET A 16 2.17 9.33 -16.55
N LEU A 17 2.13 10.55 -16.01
CA LEU A 17 2.03 10.78 -14.56
C LEU A 17 0.68 10.34 -13.96
N SER A 18 -0.40 10.27 -14.75
CA SER A 18 -1.72 9.87 -14.27
C SER A 18 -1.88 8.37 -13.96
N SER A 19 -0.86 7.55 -14.22
CA SER A 19 -0.93 6.08 -14.06
C SER A 19 -0.26 5.54 -12.79
N ALA A 20 0.19 6.40 -11.87
CA ALA A 20 0.69 5.98 -10.58
C ALA A 20 -0.46 5.40 -9.73
N ARG A 21 -0.65 4.08 -9.80
CA ARG A 21 -1.51 3.36 -8.86
C ARG A 21 -0.81 3.33 -7.50
N GLN A 22 -1.50 3.82 -6.47
CA GLN A 22 -1.05 3.64 -5.09
C GLN A 22 -1.04 2.15 -4.77
N VAL A 23 0.15 1.60 -4.54
CA VAL A 23 0.30 0.26 -3.98
C VAL A 23 0.33 0.41 -2.46
N LEU A 24 -0.80 0.18 -1.80
CA LEU A 24 -0.88 0.08 -0.35
C LEU A 24 -0.40 -1.32 0.05
N ALA A 25 0.89 -1.42 0.36
CA ALA A 25 1.52 -2.68 0.75
C ALA A 25 1.48 -2.96 2.26
N HIS A 26 0.93 -2.05 3.06
CA HIS A 26 0.76 -2.28 4.50
C HIS A 26 -0.54 -1.61 4.95
N THR A 27 -1.40 -2.38 5.62
CA THR A 27 -2.70 -1.89 6.09
C THR A 27 -2.46 -1.11 7.37
N GLU A 28 -2.31 0.21 7.24
CA GLU A 28 -2.41 1.12 8.38
C GLU A 28 -3.88 1.45 8.62
N ASP A 29 -4.30 1.42 9.89
CA ASP A 29 -5.57 2.00 10.33
C ASP A 29 -5.32 3.02 11.44
N LYS A 30 -6.23 3.98 11.58
CA LYS A 30 -6.10 5.11 12.52
C LYS A 30 -7.41 5.42 13.22
N ASP A 31 -7.35 5.58 14.54
CA ASP A 31 -8.44 6.03 15.39
C ASP A 31 -7.98 7.14 16.33
N GLY A 32 -8.44 8.36 16.06
CA GLY A 32 -7.98 9.57 16.71
C GLY A 32 -6.47 9.77 16.53
N LYS A 33 -5.74 9.87 17.63
CA LYS A 33 -4.28 10.03 17.69
C LYS A 33 -3.48 8.72 17.63
N ILE A 34 -4.14 7.56 17.67
CA ILE A 34 -3.48 6.26 17.59
C ILE A 34 -3.63 5.73 16.16
N SER A 35 -2.53 5.40 15.51
CA SER A 35 -2.54 4.56 14.31
C SER A 35 -1.73 3.30 14.53
N ALA A 36 -1.96 2.27 13.73
CA ALA A 36 -1.09 1.10 13.74
C ALA A 36 -0.97 0.41 12.39
N LEU A 37 0.18 -0.21 12.19
CA LEU A 37 0.46 -1.14 11.10
C LEU A 37 0.28 -2.57 11.60
N LEU A 38 -0.50 -3.39 10.89
CA LEU A 38 -0.58 -4.83 11.16
C LEU A 38 0.42 -5.59 10.28
N HIS A 39 1.17 -6.51 10.90
CA HIS A 39 1.98 -7.50 10.21
C HIS A 39 1.60 -8.92 10.65
N ILE A 40 1.62 -9.90 9.74
CA ILE A 40 1.28 -11.29 10.04
C ILE A 40 2.39 -12.24 9.58
N ASP A 41 2.90 -13.04 10.50
CA ASP A 41 3.95 -14.00 10.18
C ASP A 41 3.41 -15.27 9.49
N PRO A 42 4.07 -15.74 8.43
CA PRO A 42 5.20 -15.11 7.72
C PRO A 42 4.75 -14.19 6.56
N ASN A 43 5.44 -13.05 6.39
CA ASN A 43 5.36 -12.18 5.21
C ASN A 43 3.96 -11.62 4.87
N ASP A 44 3.15 -11.28 5.88
CA ASP A 44 1.77 -10.78 5.71
C ASP A 44 0.81 -11.75 5.04
N ILE A 45 1.08 -13.05 5.22
CA ILE A 45 0.27 -14.13 4.67
C ILE A 45 -0.22 -15.01 5.81
N ALA A 46 -1.50 -14.86 6.13
CA ALA A 46 -2.17 -15.75 7.06
C ALA A 46 -2.19 -17.19 6.54
N ARG A 47 -1.77 -18.12 7.41
CA ARG A 47 -1.79 -19.55 7.15
C ARG A 47 -3.10 -20.14 7.68
N PRO A 48 -4.03 -20.56 6.80
CA PRO A 48 -5.28 -21.18 7.22
C PRO A 48 -5.05 -22.45 8.04
N GLY A 49 -5.91 -22.67 9.04
CA GLY A 49 -5.89 -23.85 9.90
C GLY A 49 -4.67 -23.94 10.82
N LYS A 50 -3.91 -22.84 10.97
CA LYS A 50 -2.72 -22.78 11.80
C LYS A 50 -2.75 -21.57 12.73
N GLU A 51 -1.95 -21.65 13.77
CA GLU A 51 -1.60 -20.46 14.55
C GLU A 51 -0.70 -19.55 13.70
N ASN A 52 -1.05 -18.27 13.71
CA ASN A 52 -0.33 -17.18 13.08
C ASN A 52 0.10 -16.21 14.17
N THR A 53 1.26 -15.58 14.00
CA THR A 53 1.70 -14.51 14.89
C THR A 53 1.37 -13.19 14.22
N ILE A 54 0.57 -12.38 14.90
CA ILE A 54 0.30 -11.00 14.48
C ILE A 54 1.20 -10.06 15.25
N HIS A 55 1.74 -9.06 14.57
CA HIS A 55 2.49 -7.95 15.14
C HIS A 55 1.77 -6.66 14.81
N VAL A 56 1.62 -5.78 15.80
CA VAL A 56 0.94 -4.50 15.66
C VAL A 56 1.93 -3.41 16.05
N TYR A 57 2.30 -2.58 15.09
CA TYR A 57 3.22 -1.45 15.28
C TYR A 57 2.41 -0.18 15.50
N PHE A 58 2.38 0.31 16.72
CA PHE A 58 1.58 1.48 17.08
C PHE A 58 2.37 2.78 16.89
N ASN A 59 1.67 3.78 16.36
CA ASN A 59 2.07 5.17 16.37
C ASN A 59 1.07 5.98 17.19
N ASP A 60 1.59 6.94 17.96
CA ASP A 60 0.78 7.84 18.79
C ASP A 60 1.32 9.25 18.61
N GLU A 61 0.46 10.17 18.18
CA GLU A 61 0.82 11.58 17.97
C GLU A 61 1.29 12.26 19.26
N ASP A 62 0.76 11.86 20.43
CA ASP A 62 1.20 12.39 21.72
C ASP A 62 2.47 11.68 22.25
N ASN A 63 2.90 10.62 21.58
CA ASN A 63 4.00 9.75 21.96
C ASN A 63 3.93 9.20 23.40
N ARG A 64 2.74 8.98 23.94
CA ARG A 64 2.51 8.45 25.30
C ARG A 64 2.18 6.97 25.31
N PHE A 65 1.56 6.45 24.25
CA PHE A 65 1.15 5.05 24.17
C PHE A 65 2.31 4.08 24.41
N THR A 66 2.08 3.04 25.20
CA THR A 66 2.94 1.86 25.28
C THR A 66 2.08 0.62 25.35
N VAL A 67 2.55 -0.49 24.79
CA VAL A 67 1.80 -1.76 24.83
C VAL A 67 1.62 -2.26 26.27
N GLU A 68 2.63 -2.09 27.12
CA GLU A 68 2.57 -2.45 28.53
C GLU A 68 1.55 -1.61 29.32
N GLY A 69 1.38 -0.34 28.95
CA GLY A 69 0.39 0.57 29.52
C GLY A 69 -1.04 0.38 28.98
N CYS A 70 -1.27 -0.62 28.12
CA CYS A 70 -2.55 -0.85 27.46
C CYS A 70 -3.24 -2.14 27.93
N PHE A 71 -4.55 -2.11 28.12
CA PHE A 71 -5.41 -3.30 28.07
C PHE A 71 -5.76 -3.59 26.61
N CYS A 72 -4.75 -4.01 25.84
CA CYS A 72 -4.87 -4.23 24.41
C CYS A 72 -5.32 -5.67 24.12
N LYS A 73 -6.32 -5.81 23.25
CA LYS A 73 -6.85 -7.08 22.78
C LYS A 73 -6.88 -7.10 21.27
N VAL A 74 -6.72 -8.29 20.72
CA VAL A 74 -6.95 -8.56 19.30
C VAL A 74 -8.08 -9.55 19.14
N LYS A 75 -8.99 -9.25 18.21
CA LYS A 75 -10.11 -10.09 17.84
C LYS A 75 -10.00 -10.48 16.39
N ILE A 76 -10.21 -11.76 16.10
CA ILE A 76 -10.44 -12.23 14.74
C ILE A 76 -11.95 -12.26 14.52
N THR A 77 -12.39 -11.68 13.40
CA THR A 77 -13.81 -11.58 13.05
C THR A 77 -14.09 -12.20 11.69
N GLU A 78 -15.22 -12.88 11.58
CA GLU A 78 -15.77 -13.43 10.34
C GLU A 78 -17.20 -12.90 10.18
N ALA A 79 -17.51 -12.31 9.02
CA ALA A 79 -18.80 -11.67 8.75
C ALA A 79 -19.26 -10.70 9.88
N GLY A 80 -18.31 -9.96 10.46
CA GLY A 80 -18.55 -9.01 11.56
C GLY A 80 -18.71 -9.65 12.95
N LYS A 81 -18.69 -10.98 13.08
CA LYS A 81 -18.77 -11.70 14.35
C LYS A 81 -17.37 -12.07 14.84
N THR A 82 -17.09 -11.83 16.12
CA THR A 82 -15.84 -12.31 16.74
C THR A 82 -15.82 -13.83 16.85
N ILE A 83 -14.80 -14.44 16.28
CA ILE A 83 -14.56 -15.89 16.33
C ILE A 83 -13.38 -16.26 17.24
N SER A 84 -12.47 -15.33 17.50
CA SER A 84 -11.36 -15.51 18.44
C SER A 84 -10.98 -14.17 19.08
N GLU A 85 -10.53 -14.21 20.34
CA GLU A 85 -10.04 -13.03 21.08
C GLU A 85 -8.80 -13.42 21.88
N THR A 86 -7.76 -12.59 21.81
CA THR A 86 -6.51 -12.78 22.54
C THR A 86 -5.97 -11.45 23.07
N VAL A 87 -5.12 -11.50 24.08
CA VAL A 87 -4.46 -10.32 24.65
C VAL A 87 -3.20 -10.03 23.86
N LEU A 88 -3.00 -8.76 23.48
CA LEU A 88 -1.78 -8.32 22.84
C LEU A 88 -0.67 -8.19 23.89
N ARG A 89 0.46 -8.88 23.68
CA ARG A 89 1.61 -8.85 24.59
C ARG A 89 2.68 -7.91 24.05
N SER A 90 3.44 -7.29 24.95
CA SER A 90 4.56 -6.44 24.56
C SER A 90 5.65 -7.28 23.89
N ALA A 91 6.01 -6.90 22.66
CA ALA A 91 7.22 -7.33 21.96
C ALA A 91 8.22 -6.15 21.79
N GLY A 92 7.88 -5.02 22.40
CA GLY A 92 8.58 -3.74 22.34
C GLY A 92 7.68 -2.62 22.87
N SER A 93 8.22 -1.44 23.14
CA SER A 93 7.45 -0.34 23.74
C SER A 93 6.20 0.05 22.92
N LYS A 94 6.32 0.03 21.59
CA LYS A 94 5.28 0.34 20.60
C LYS A 94 4.87 -0.86 19.74
N ILE A 95 5.37 -2.06 20.05
CA ILE A 95 5.14 -3.27 19.24
C ILE A 95 4.43 -4.29 20.10
N GLY A 96 3.23 -4.67 19.68
CA GLY A 96 2.46 -5.73 20.33
C GLY A 96 2.47 -6.99 19.47
N ALA A 97 2.53 -8.16 20.09
CA ALA A 97 2.43 -9.44 19.42
C ALA A 97 1.37 -10.35 20.06
N ALA A 98 0.71 -11.16 19.25
CA ALA A 98 -0.18 -12.21 19.74
C ALA A 98 -0.24 -13.41 18.78
N GLY A 99 -0.42 -14.60 19.34
CA GLY A 99 -0.80 -15.79 18.60
C GLY A 99 -2.31 -15.79 18.33
N VAL A 100 -2.70 -15.98 17.08
CA VAL A 100 -4.10 -16.05 16.65
C VAL A 100 -4.32 -17.26 15.75
N TYR A 101 -5.43 -17.96 15.95
CA TYR A 101 -5.84 -19.04 15.08
C TYR A 101 -6.76 -18.51 13.98
N ILE A 102 -6.44 -18.83 12.72
CA ILE A 102 -7.26 -18.48 11.55
C ILE A 102 -7.83 -19.78 10.98
N PRO A 103 -9.16 -19.95 10.89
CA PRO A 103 -9.76 -21.16 10.33
C PRO A 103 -9.41 -21.40 8.85
N SER A 104 -9.66 -22.61 8.36
CA SER A 104 -9.19 -23.09 7.05
C SER A 104 -10.24 -23.01 5.92
N ASP A 105 -11.33 -22.28 6.12
CA ASP A 105 -12.48 -22.21 5.21
C ASP A 105 -12.30 -21.26 4.02
N ASN A 106 -11.10 -20.68 3.82
CA ASN A 106 -10.76 -19.75 2.74
C ASN A 106 -11.65 -18.48 2.68
N THR A 107 -12.25 -18.07 3.80
CA THR A 107 -12.99 -16.79 3.90
C THR A 107 -12.04 -15.62 4.17
N SER A 108 -12.53 -14.39 3.96
CA SER A 108 -11.83 -13.18 4.42
C SER A 108 -12.13 -12.93 5.89
N TYR A 109 -11.11 -12.49 6.62
CA TYR A 109 -11.21 -12.23 8.06
C TYR A 109 -10.85 -10.80 8.39
N GLY A 110 -11.55 -10.23 9.34
CA GLY A 110 -11.17 -8.97 9.96
C GLY A 110 -10.31 -9.20 11.20
N VAL A 111 -9.33 -8.33 11.41
CA VAL A 111 -8.63 -8.15 12.68
C VAL A 111 -9.08 -6.85 13.30
N VAL A 112 -9.51 -6.96 14.55
CA VAL A 112 -9.95 -5.82 15.34
C VAL A 112 -9.01 -5.69 16.54
N VAL A 113 -8.29 -4.58 16.60
CA VAL A 113 -7.42 -4.25 17.74
C VAL A 113 -8.12 -3.19 18.57
N ILE A 114 -8.36 -3.49 19.85
CA ILE A 114 -9.00 -2.57 20.79
C ILE A 114 -8.06 -2.33 21.94
N GLY A 115 -7.88 -1.07 22.31
CA GLY A 115 -7.03 -0.69 23.42
C GLY A 115 -7.68 0.35 24.32
N THR A 116 -7.52 0.14 25.63
CA THR A 116 -7.82 1.15 26.65
C THR A 116 -6.59 1.35 27.54
N PRO A 117 -6.32 2.57 28.03
CA PRO A 117 -5.17 2.80 28.89
C PRO A 117 -5.41 2.16 30.26
N LYS A 118 -4.37 1.53 30.82
CA LYS A 118 -4.41 1.00 32.20
C LYS A 118 -4.50 2.11 33.24
N THR A 119 -3.88 3.24 32.93
CA THR A 119 -3.93 4.47 33.73
C THR A 119 -4.78 5.49 33.00
N GLY A 120 -5.89 5.93 33.60
CA GLY A 120 -6.82 6.87 32.97
C GLY A 120 -6.14 8.11 32.42
N GLY A 121 -6.52 8.54 31.21
CA GLY A 121 -6.01 9.76 30.56
C GLY A 121 -4.62 9.64 29.90
N PHE A 122 -3.97 8.49 29.96
CA PHE A 122 -2.63 8.31 29.40
C PHE A 122 -2.62 8.35 27.86
N PHE A 123 -3.62 7.75 27.21
CA PHE A 123 -3.95 7.89 25.78
C PHE A 123 -5.46 7.68 25.60
N GLN A 124 -6.05 8.09 24.48
CA GLN A 124 -7.49 7.85 24.25
C GLN A 124 -7.76 6.37 23.90
N PRO A 125 -8.86 5.77 24.39
CA PRO A 125 -9.31 4.47 23.90
C PRO A 125 -9.40 4.45 22.38
N PHE A 126 -9.07 3.31 21.77
CA PHE A 126 -9.07 3.18 20.31
C PHE A 126 -9.60 1.82 19.86
N ARG A 127 -10.06 1.81 18.61
CA ARG A 127 -10.51 0.63 17.89
C ARG A 127 -10.01 0.69 16.44
N LEU A 128 -9.05 -0.18 16.12
CA LEU A 128 -8.48 -0.32 14.78
C LEU A 128 -9.06 -1.57 14.08
N ASN A 129 -9.21 -1.50 12.76
CA ASN A 129 -9.75 -2.52 11.87
C ASN A 129 -8.76 -2.80 10.74
N PHE A 130 -8.49 -4.07 10.51
CA PHE A 130 -7.67 -4.51 9.39
C PHE A 130 -8.38 -5.68 8.71
N ASP A 131 -8.21 -5.77 7.39
CA ASP A 131 -8.65 -6.94 6.63
C ASP A 131 -7.46 -7.86 6.36
N ILE A 132 -7.68 -9.17 6.52
CA ILE A 132 -6.72 -10.22 6.17
C ILE A 132 -7.28 -11.05 5.03
N ASP A 133 -6.48 -11.18 3.97
CA ASP A 133 -6.68 -12.21 2.96
C ASP A 133 -6.00 -13.52 3.37
N VAL A 134 -6.75 -14.62 3.36
CA VAL A 134 -6.27 -15.95 3.76
C VAL A 134 -5.85 -16.76 2.54
N GLY A 135 -4.66 -17.39 2.61
CA GLY A 135 -4.22 -18.40 1.65
C GLY A 135 -3.89 -17.88 0.24
N LYS A 136 -4.19 -16.61 -0.07
CA LYS A 136 -3.53 -15.91 -1.16
C LYS A 136 -2.30 -15.28 -0.54
N PRO A 137 -1.09 -15.53 -1.06
CA PRO A 137 -0.05 -14.59 -0.79
C PRO A 137 -0.63 -13.23 -1.15
N THR A 138 -0.50 -12.24 -0.27
CA THR A 138 -0.55 -10.83 -0.66
C THR A 138 0.64 -10.64 -1.59
N LEU A 139 0.60 -11.27 -2.77
CA LEU A 139 1.59 -11.14 -3.80
C LEU A 139 1.53 -9.65 -4.06
N ALA A 140 2.61 -8.97 -3.65
CA ALA A 140 3.23 -7.90 -4.39
C ALA A 140 2.48 -7.73 -5.69
N THR A 141 1.61 -6.71 -5.71
CA THR A 141 0.76 -6.27 -6.82
C THR A 141 0.89 -7.21 -7.99
N GLU A 142 -0.11 -8.08 -8.26
CA GLU A 142 -0.20 -8.86 -9.51
C GLU A 142 0.61 -8.13 -10.54
N SER A 143 1.79 -8.66 -10.93
CA SER A 143 2.71 -7.99 -11.85
C SER A 143 1.85 -7.58 -13.02
N GLN A 144 1.38 -6.33 -12.98
CA GLN A 144 0.16 -5.93 -13.65
C GLN A 144 0.61 -5.88 -15.07
N LYS A 145 0.47 -6.98 -15.81
CA LYS A 145 1.27 -7.34 -16.98
C LYS A 145 1.57 -6.07 -17.73
N SER A 146 2.73 -5.49 -17.42
CA SER A 146 2.84 -4.06 -17.59
C SER A 146 2.91 -3.89 -19.07
N ASN A 147 1.94 -3.17 -19.61
CA ASN A 147 2.00 -2.72 -20.99
C ASN A 147 3.19 -1.75 -21.18
N PHE A 148 4.15 -1.70 -20.25
CA PHE A 148 5.49 -1.15 -20.40
C PHE A 148 6.06 -1.40 -21.79
N GLY A 149 5.94 -2.63 -22.33
CA GLY A 149 6.35 -2.90 -23.71
C GLY A 149 5.63 -2.02 -24.74
N VAL A 150 4.31 -1.86 -24.61
CA VAL A 150 3.50 -0.98 -25.46
C VAL A 150 3.90 0.50 -25.29
N TYR A 151 4.16 0.94 -24.05
CA TYR A 151 4.60 2.31 -23.77
C TYR A 151 6.01 2.61 -24.30
N ILE A 152 6.93 1.65 -24.23
CA ILE A 152 8.28 1.76 -24.80
C ILE A 152 8.20 1.82 -26.34
N ILE A 153 7.38 0.97 -26.97
CA ILE A 153 7.17 1.00 -28.43
C ILE A 153 6.53 2.32 -28.87
N ALA A 154 5.51 2.79 -28.16
CA ALA A 154 4.87 4.08 -28.44
C ALA A 154 5.84 5.25 -28.26
N GLY A 155 6.65 5.24 -27.19
CA GLY A 155 7.68 6.24 -26.94
C GLY A 155 8.77 6.26 -28.01
N ALA A 156 9.30 5.09 -28.38
CA ALA A 156 10.30 4.97 -29.43
C ALA A 156 9.77 5.43 -30.80
N GLY A 157 8.51 5.09 -31.14
CA GLY A 157 7.85 5.55 -32.36
C GLY A 157 7.72 7.09 -32.43
N LEU A 158 7.40 7.73 -31.30
CA LEU A 158 7.35 9.19 -31.21
C LEU A 158 8.72 9.85 -31.43
N ILE A 159 9.79 9.27 -30.87
CA ILE A 159 11.16 9.79 -31.05
C ILE A 159 11.61 9.65 -32.51
N ILE A 160 11.37 8.50 -33.14
CA ILE A 160 11.75 8.24 -34.53
C ILE A 160 11.01 9.18 -35.48
N THR A 161 9.70 9.35 -35.31
CA THR A 161 8.91 10.27 -36.16
C THR A 161 9.35 11.72 -35.99
N ALA A 162 9.69 12.16 -34.78
CA ALA A 162 10.26 13.48 -34.54
C ALA A 162 11.64 13.66 -35.21
N ALA A 163 12.51 12.65 -35.14
CA ALA A 163 13.83 12.68 -35.76
C ALA A 163 13.75 12.76 -37.30
N ILE A 164 12.86 11.97 -37.93
CA ILE A 164 12.60 12.02 -39.37
C ILE A 164 12.04 13.38 -39.78
N GLY A 165 11.05 13.90 -39.04
CA GLY A 165 10.48 15.22 -39.29
C GLY A 165 11.54 16.33 -39.21
N TYR A 166 12.40 16.28 -38.20
CA TYR A 166 13.53 17.22 -38.06
C TYR A 166 14.51 17.11 -39.24
N TRP A 167 14.87 15.90 -39.65
CA TRP A 167 15.78 15.67 -40.77
C TRP A 167 15.20 16.19 -42.11
N LEU A 168 13.91 15.97 -42.37
CA LEU A 168 13.24 16.47 -43.58
C LEU A 168 13.16 18.01 -43.60
N ILE A 169 12.81 18.65 -42.48
CA ILE A 169 12.80 20.12 -42.37
C ILE A 169 14.19 20.69 -42.60
N ARG A 170 15.22 20.07 -42.00
CA ARG A 170 16.61 20.50 -42.18
C ARG A 170 17.05 20.35 -43.64
N ARG A 171 16.69 19.25 -44.31
CA ARG A 171 17.00 19.04 -45.73
C ARG A 171 16.34 20.09 -46.63
N HIS A 172 15.07 20.43 -46.37
CA HIS A 172 14.37 21.47 -47.11
C HIS A 172 15.04 22.85 -46.94
N ASN A 173 15.41 23.22 -45.72
CA ASN A 173 16.06 24.50 -45.43
C ASN A 173 17.49 24.61 -45.97
N LEU A 174 18.16 23.49 -46.25
CA LEU A 174 19.49 23.46 -46.89
C LEU A 174 19.41 23.46 -48.43
N GLY A 175 18.20 23.41 -48.99
CA GLY A 175 17.93 23.24 -50.42
C GLY A 175 17.61 24.52 -51.20
N GLU A 176 17.56 25.69 -50.57
CA GLU A 176 17.47 26.97 -51.30
C GLU A 176 18.85 27.62 -51.42
N PRO A 177 19.57 27.42 -52.55
CA PRO A 177 20.59 28.36 -52.94
C PRO A 177 19.90 29.69 -53.29
N SER A 178 20.22 30.75 -52.55
CA SER A 178 19.82 32.11 -52.86
C SER A 178 20.46 32.53 -54.19
N SER A 179 19.66 32.61 -55.25
CA SER A 179 19.99 33.34 -56.49
C SER A 179 19.52 34.77 -56.41
#